data_AF-A0A536Z4L8-F1
#
_entry.id   AF-A0A536Z4L8-F1
#
_cell.length_a   1.000
_cell.length_b   1.000
_cell.length_c   1.000
_cell.angle_alpha   90.00
_cell.angle_beta   90.00
_cell.angle_gamma   90.00
#
_symmetry.space_group_name_H-M   'P 1'
#
loop_
_entity.id
_entity.type
_entity.pdbx_description
1 polymer ?
#
loop_
_entity_poly.entity_id
_entity_poly.type
_entity_poly.pdbx_seq_one_letter_code
_entity_poly.pdbx_strand_id
1 'polypeptide(L)' 'TIGGVMKSGEIHKLYAKWFTTPIPPKGVNINFPETQAIKDAFATPNDKGV' A
#
# COMPACT_ATOMS: atom_id res chain seq x y z
N THR A 1 15.70 -2.64 0.54
CA THR A 1 15.26 -2.71 -0.88
C THR A 1 13.74 -2.64 -0.91
N ILE A 2 13.14 -2.21 -2.01
CA ILE A 2 11.67 -2.13 -2.15
C ILE A 2 11.03 -3.51 -1.91
N GLY A 3 11.63 -4.58 -2.43
CA GLY A 3 11.18 -5.95 -2.19
C GLY A 3 11.25 -6.38 -0.72
N GLY A 4 12.18 -5.83 0.07
CA GLY A 4 12.24 -6.09 1.51
C GLY A 4 11.07 -5.46 2.28
N VAL A 5 10.68 -4.23 1.90
CA VAL A 5 9.53 -3.51 2.51
C VAL A 5 8.19 -4.18 2.17
N MET A 6 8.07 -4.70 0.94
CA MET A 6 6.89 -5.46 0.51
C MET A 6 6.75 -6.77 1.30
N LYS A 7 7.84 -7.53 1.43
CA LYS A 7 7.84 -8.83 2.14
C LYS A 7 7.80 -8.73 3.67
N SER A 8 8.26 -7.60 4.26
CA SER A 8 8.25 -7.39 5.71
C SER A 8 6.86 -7.04 6.27
N GLY A 9 5.86 -6.80 5.41
CA GLY A 9 4.54 -6.31 5.80
C GLY A 9 4.52 -4.83 6.17
N GLU A 10 5.67 -4.13 6.13
CA GLU A 10 5.72 -2.68 6.30
C GLU A 10 4.95 -1.94 5.19
N ILE A 11 4.82 -2.56 4.02
CA ILE A 11 4.03 -2.03 2.92
C ILE A 11 2.56 -1.81 3.28
N HIS A 12 1.96 -2.62 4.15
CA HIS A 12 0.57 -2.43 4.60
C HIS A 12 0.43 -1.16 5.44
N LYS A 13 1.43 -0.86 6.29
CA LYS A 13 1.46 0.38 7.08
C LYS A 13 1.62 1.60 6.17
N LEU A 14 2.47 1.48 5.15
CA LEU A 14 2.67 2.53 4.18
C LEU A 14 1.42 2.75 3.33
N TYR A 15 0.78 1.68 2.87
CA TYR A 15 -0.48 1.72 2.14
C TYR A 15 -1.56 2.43 2.98
N ALA A 16 -1.72 2.02 4.24
CA ALA A 16 -2.69 2.65 5.13
C ALA A 16 -2.43 4.17 5.27
N LYS A 17 -1.18 4.57 5.44
CA LYS A 17 -0.77 5.98 5.56
C LYS A 17 -1.15 6.83 4.35
N TRP A 18 -1.07 6.28 3.14
CA TRP A 18 -1.29 7.04 1.91
C TRP A 18 -2.69 6.89 1.33
N PHE A 19 -3.40 5.78 1.62
CA PHE A 19 -4.68 5.48 0.97
C PHE A 19 -5.88 5.45 1.93
N THR A 20 -5.63 5.25 3.23
CA THR A 20 -6.72 5.12 4.22
C THR A 20 -6.64 6.14 5.35
N THR A 21 -5.57 6.93 5.43
CA THR A 21 -5.44 8.02 6.40
C THR A 21 -5.39 9.38 5.70
N PRO A 22 -5.81 10.47 6.37
CA PRO A 22 -5.67 11.83 5.85
C PRO A 22 -4.23 12.14 5.44
N ILE A 23 -4.03 12.48 4.16
CA ILE A 23 -2.70 12.75 3.62
C ILE A 23 -2.36 14.23 3.78
N PRO A 24 -1.20 14.59 4.34
CA PRO A 24 -0.74 15.98 4.43
C PRO A 24 -0.45 16.60 3.04
N PRO A 25 -0.48 17.95 2.92
CA PRO A 25 -0.87 18.93 3.95
C PRO A 25 -2.38 19.17 3.99
N LYS A 26 -3.13 18.75 2.96
CA LYS A 26 -4.56 19.07 2.81
C LYS A 26 -5.48 18.15 3.61
N GLY A 27 -4.96 17.08 4.22
CA GLY A 27 -5.73 16.14 5.02
C GLY A 27 -6.75 15.33 4.21
N VAL A 28 -6.54 15.21 2.89
CA VAL A 28 -7.46 14.47 2.02
C VAL A 28 -7.21 12.97 2.23
N ASN A 29 -8.27 12.24 2.54
CA ASN A 29 -8.23 10.78 2.63
C ASN A 29 -8.79 10.18 1.33
N ILE A 30 -8.05 9.28 0.69
CA ILE A 30 -8.50 8.60 -0.52
C ILE A 30 -9.58 7.55 -0.17
N ASN A 31 -9.65 7.11 1.10
CA ASN A 31 -10.57 6.09 1.58
C ASN A 31 -10.56 4.83 0.70
N PHE A 32 -9.37 4.43 0.26
CA PHE A 32 -9.19 3.27 -0.60
C PHE A 32 -8.63 2.12 0.23
N PRO A 33 -9.48 1.17 0.69
CA PRO A 33 -9.03 0.04 1.49
C PRO A 33 -8.26 -0.97 0.64
N GLU A 34 -7.33 -1.66 1.28
CA GLU A 34 -6.49 -2.66 0.63
C GLU A 34 -7.33 -3.87 0.16
N THR A 35 -7.49 -4.01 -1.15
CA THR A 35 -8.21 -5.13 -1.77
C THR A 35 -7.36 -6.41 -1.78
N GLN A 36 -7.99 -7.56 -1.99
CA GLN A 36 -7.27 -8.83 -2.05
C GLN A 36 -6.20 -8.84 -3.15
N ALA A 37 -6.51 -8.28 -4.33
CA ALA A 37 -5.55 -8.16 -5.43
C ALA A 37 -4.29 -7.37 -5.04
N ILE A 38 -4.43 -6.30 -4.25
CA ILE A 38 -3.30 -5.50 -3.77
C ILE A 38 -2.45 -6.30 -2.78
N LYS A 39 -3.08 -7.04 -1.87
CA LYS A 39 -2.38 -7.93 -0.94
C LYS A 39 -1.57 -8.99 -1.68
N ASP A 40 -2.17 -9.60 -2.71
CA ASP A 40 -1.52 -10.64 -3.51
C ASP A 40 -0.33 -10.07 -4.30
N ALA A 41 -0.46 -8.85 -4.83
CA ALA A 41 0.63 -8.14 -5.52
C ALA A 41 1.77 -7.76 -4.58
N PHE A 42 1.51 -7.43 -3.32
CA PHE A 42 2.57 -7.21 -2.33
C PHE A 42 3.27 -8.52 -1.91
N ALA A 43 2.53 -9.62 -1.82
CA ALA A 43 3.09 -10.94 -1.54
C ALA A 43 3.96 -11.45 -2.71
N THR A 44 3.54 -11.16 -3.95
CA THR A 44 4.26 -11.50 -5.18
C THR A 44 4.51 -10.25 -6.04
N PRO A 45 5.51 -9.41 -5.67
CA PRO A 45 5.80 -8.18 -6.38
C PRO A 45 6.09 -8.42 -7.86
N ASN A 46 5.41 -7.67 -8.73
CA ASN A 46 5.60 -7.70 -10.17
C ASN A 46 5.61 -6.26 -10.72
N ASP A 47 5.99 -6.11 -12.00
CA ASP A 47 6.07 -4.84 -12.73
C ASP A 47 4.83 -4.53 -13.58
N LYS A 48 3.79 -5.37 -13.51
CA LYS A 48 2.57 -5.28 -14.34
C LYS A 48 1.38 -4.60 -13.65
N GLY A 49 1.52 -4.27 -12.35
CA GLY A 49 0.44 -3.68 -11.57
C GLY A 49 -0.56 -4.71 -11.04
N VAL A 50 -1.68 -4.21 -10.51
CA VAL A 50 -2.85 -4.99 -10.06
C VAL A 50 -3.97 -4.94 -11.08
#